data_AF-A0A9P9CJA2-F1
#
_entry.id   AF-A0A9P9CJA2-F1
#
_cell.length_a   1.000
_cell.length_b   1.000
_cell.length_c   1.000
_cell.angle_alpha   90.00
_cell.angle_beta   90.00
_cell.angle_gamma   90.00
#
_symmetry.space_group_name_H-M   'P 1'
#
loop_
_entity.id
_entity.type
_entity.pdbx_description
1 polymer ?
#
loop_
_entity_poly.entity_id
_entity_poly.type
_entity_poly.pdbx_seq_one_letter_code
_entity_poly.pdbx_strand_id
1 'polypeptide(L)'
;MTSSSFRAWDQSVRVRTQDFVYEDHTVCLQVEGTTFKVSKQKLTTISPIFEDILKSSQNCNDPIQLNNKADEFKSFLWYIHANHFEFAEFMDRSTTLERFDRILGIASIGHFYKCLDISVWAAAQIMLLLPNCGVTSCTTLRRLYDFAARCSDIAPDLSTRAQNYCCQEIQKSEDPILWLVIAKHLEDQYLQAYAYFHILKLKNAVIRPDMRLSTLDKIRLHTGALNLRRFEPVACLSGCFRFSRSHKSDCDRSPEVRQNPDTWSPDPRAPLQTQYGEESLWDMFDRSPMGFSLSTLTILCPMSSSAVTDPA
;
A
#
# COMPACT_ATOMS: atom_id res chain seq x y z
N MET A 1 -24.55 17.15 51.84
CA MET A 1 -23.20 17.07 51.24
C MET A 1 -23.44 16.64 49.79
N THR A 2 -23.22 17.41 48.71
CA THR A 2 -21.92 17.92 48.20
C THR A 2 -22.11 18.98 47.08
N SER A 3 -23.06 19.91 47.16
CA SER A 3 -23.23 20.95 46.11
C SER A 3 -22.25 22.15 46.25
N SER A 4 -21.66 22.33 47.43
CA SER A 4 -20.74 23.45 47.72
C SER A 4 -19.30 23.23 47.24
N SER A 5 -18.87 21.98 47.04
CA SER A 5 -17.48 21.65 46.66
C SER A 5 -17.20 21.91 45.17
N PHE A 6 -18.20 21.79 44.29
CA PHE A 6 -18.02 21.93 42.85
C PHE A 6 -17.83 23.40 42.42
N ARG A 7 -18.48 24.35 43.12
CA ARG A 7 -18.33 25.80 42.82
C ARG A 7 -16.96 26.36 43.20
N ALA A 8 -16.31 25.82 44.23
CA ALA A 8 -14.98 26.25 44.64
C ALA A 8 -13.88 25.83 43.64
N TRP A 9 -14.08 24.72 42.92
CA TRP A 9 -13.14 24.26 41.89
C TRP A 9 -13.20 25.11 40.62
N ASP A 10 -14.40 25.47 40.15
CA ASP A 10 -14.59 26.28 38.94
C ASP A 10 -14.01 27.70 39.09
N GLN A 11 -14.10 28.30 40.28
CA GLN A 11 -13.42 29.57 40.58
C GLN A 11 -11.89 29.44 40.68
N SER A 12 -11.36 28.34 41.22
CA SER A 12 -9.92 28.12 41.31
C SER A 12 -9.25 27.89 39.95
N VAL A 13 -9.95 27.29 38.99
CA VAL A 13 -9.41 27.07 37.65
C VAL A 13 -9.41 28.38 36.86
N ARG A 14 -10.51 29.14 36.88
CA ARG A 14 -10.62 30.44 36.18
C ARG A 14 -9.60 31.46 36.68
N VAL A 15 -9.38 31.55 37.99
CA VAL A 15 -8.38 32.47 38.57
C VAL A 15 -6.95 32.03 38.25
N ARG A 16 -6.69 30.74 38.04
CA ARG A 16 -5.35 30.24 37.67
C ARG A 16 -5.08 30.30 36.17
N THR A 17 -6.10 30.35 35.31
CA THR A 17 -5.93 30.40 33.84
C THR A 17 -6.10 31.80 33.24
N GLN A 18 -6.68 32.77 33.97
CA GLN A 18 -6.87 34.14 33.46
C GLN A 18 -5.58 34.94 33.25
N ASP A 19 -4.49 34.60 33.95
CA ASP A 19 -3.22 35.33 33.87
C ASP A 19 -2.19 34.71 32.93
N PHE A 20 -2.49 33.57 32.30
CA PHE A 20 -1.62 33.00 31.27
C PHE A 20 -1.96 33.59 29.91
N VAL A 21 -1.55 34.84 29.69
CA VAL A 21 -1.37 35.35 28.32
C VAL A 21 -0.19 34.60 27.73
N TYR A 22 -0.48 33.46 27.10
CA TYR A 22 0.49 32.82 26.21
C TYR A 22 0.62 33.74 25.00
N GLU A 23 1.68 34.55 24.96
CA GLU A 23 2.20 35.15 23.73
C GLU A 23 2.77 34.02 22.85
N ASP A 24 1.91 33.11 22.43
CA ASP A 24 2.32 32.04 21.54
C ASP A 24 2.49 32.63 20.14
N HIS A 25 3.74 32.86 19.76
CA HIS A 25 4.07 33.40 18.46
C HIS A 25 3.59 32.43 17.37
N THR A 26 2.65 32.89 16.55
CA THR A 26 2.18 32.12 15.40
C THR A 26 3.12 32.32 14.22
N VAL A 27 3.49 31.23 13.56
CA VAL A 27 4.27 31.22 12.32
C VAL A 27 3.38 30.82 11.16
N CYS A 28 3.74 31.26 9.96
CA CYS A 28 3.05 30.89 8.73
C CYS A 28 3.95 29.97 7.88
N LEU A 29 3.44 28.80 7.55
CA LEU A 29 4.12 27.77 6.75
C LEU A 29 3.36 27.59 5.45
N GLN A 30 4.03 27.56 4.31
CA GLN A 30 3.41 27.31 3.01
C GLN A 30 3.81 25.94 2.48
N VAL A 31 2.81 25.11 2.15
CA VAL A 31 2.98 23.73 1.66
C VAL A 31 2.08 23.54 0.45
N GLU A 32 2.65 23.24 -0.72
CA GLU A 32 1.91 23.11 -2.00
C GLU A 32 0.92 24.27 -2.24
N GLY A 33 1.35 25.50 -1.98
CA GLY A 33 0.53 26.71 -2.14
C GLY A 33 -0.44 26.99 -1.00
N THR A 34 -0.65 26.05 -0.06
CA THR A 34 -1.53 26.24 1.10
C THR A 34 -0.77 26.83 2.28
N THR A 35 -1.27 27.93 2.85
CA THR A 35 -0.67 28.56 4.04
C THR A 35 -1.33 28.07 5.33
N PHE A 36 -0.51 27.53 6.23
CA PHE A 36 -0.89 27.06 7.55
C PHE A 36 -0.38 28.05 8.61
N LYS A 37 -1.28 28.54 9.46
CA LYS A 37 -0.91 29.35 10.63
C LYS A 37 -0.86 28.47 11.86
N VAL A 38 0.32 28.34 12.46
CA VAL A 38 0.61 27.33 13.50
C VAL A 38 1.34 27.97 14.67
N SER A 39 1.12 27.45 15.87
CA SER A 39 1.89 27.80 17.07
C SER A 39 3.36 27.41 16.90
N LYS A 40 4.28 28.36 17.08
CA LYS A 40 5.73 28.08 17.07
C LYS A 40 6.09 27.12 18.19
N GLN A 41 5.56 27.34 19.38
CA GLN A 41 5.89 26.54 20.56
C GLN A 41 5.51 25.07 20.38
N LYS A 42 4.34 24.78 19.80
CA LYS A 42 3.92 23.39 19.55
C LYS A 42 4.83 22.67 18.58
N LEU A 43 5.25 23.33 17.51
CA LEU A 43 6.15 22.74 16.52
C LEU A 43 7.53 22.45 17.12
N THR A 44 8.12 23.41 17.83
CA THR A 44 9.46 23.26 18.43
C THR A 44 9.49 22.26 19.58
N THR A 45 8.39 22.12 20.32
CA THR A 45 8.26 21.10 21.38
C THR A 45 8.28 19.68 20.81
N ILE A 46 7.77 19.50 19.59
CA ILE A 46 7.61 18.18 18.97
C ILE A 46 8.86 17.76 18.19
N SER A 47 9.55 18.70 17.55
CA SER A 47 10.83 18.41 16.91
C SER A 47 11.77 19.61 16.93
N PRO A 48 13.06 19.39 17.26
CA PRO A 48 14.08 20.43 17.19
C PRO A 48 14.35 20.88 15.74
N ILE A 49 13.98 20.09 14.72
CA ILE A 49 14.11 20.50 13.31
C ILE A 49 13.28 21.76 13.05
N PHE A 50 12.09 21.86 13.66
CA PHE A 50 11.28 23.06 13.52
C PHE A 50 11.93 24.26 14.19
N GLU A 51 12.72 24.09 15.25
CA GLU A 51 13.46 25.21 15.82
C GLU A 51 14.42 25.81 14.79
N ASP A 52 15.17 24.96 14.09
CA ASP A 52 16.10 25.40 13.05
C ASP A 52 15.40 26.04 11.85
N ILE A 53 14.31 25.44 11.38
CA ILE A 53 13.51 25.97 10.26
C ILE A 53 12.90 27.33 10.63
N LEU A 54 12.46 27.51 11.88
CA LEU A 54 11.77 28.71 12.36
C LEU A 54 12.72 29.81 12.86
N LYS A 55 14.06 29.62 12.83
CA LYS A 55 15.02 30.67 13.18
C LYS A 55 14.99 31.86 12.21
N SER A 56 14.69 31.59 10.94
CA SER A 56 14.65 32.62 9.88
C SER A 56 13.33 33.37 9.80
N SER A 57 12.24 32.83 10.36
CA SER A 57 10.92 33.46 10.29
C SER A 57 10.60 34.20 11.59
N GLN A 58 10.44 35.52 11.46
CA GLN A 58 10.00 36.38 12.55
C GLN A 58 8.51 36.66 12.51
N ASN A 59 7.87 36.62 11.32
CA ASN A 59 6.49 37.07 11.13
C ASN A 59 5.76 36.30 10.02
N CYS A 60 4.43 36.31 10.06
CA CYS A 60 3.56 35.72 9.03
C CYS A 60 3.58 36.40 7.65
N ASN A 61 4.25 37.54 7.52
CA ASN A 61 4.35 38.27 6.24
C ASN A 61 5.26 37.55 5.22
N ASP A 62 6.13 36.64 5.70
CA ASP A 62 7.01 35.85 4.85
C ASP A 62 6.87 34.37 5.24
N PRO A 63 5.92 33.64 4.63
CA PRO A 63 5.64 32.26 4.99
C PRO A 63 6.78 31.33 4.56
N ILE A 64 7.22 30.46 5.47
CA ILE A 64 8.29 29.50 5.17
C ILE A 64 7.76 28.41 4.23
N GLN A 65 8.40 28.24 3.08
CA GLN A 65 8.07 27.17 2.13
C GLN A 65 8.56 25.82 2.66
N LEU A 66 7.67 24.83 2.71
CA LEU A 66 8.00 23.45 3.03
C LEU A 66 7.68 22.55 1.83
N ASN A 67 8.59 21.62 1.54
CA ASN A 67 8.46 20.68 0.43
C ASN A 67 7.75 19.39 0.88
N ASN A 68 6.49 19.50 1.24
CA ASN A 68 5.65 18.38 1.69
C ASN A 68 4.32 18.40 0.94
N LYS A 69 3.54 17.33 1.08
CA LYS A 69 2.16 17.32 0.61
C LYS A 69 1.25 18.04 1.58
N ALA A 70 0.39 18.93 1.08
CA ALA A 70 -0.48 19.74 1.93
C ALA A 70 -1.42 18.88 2.79
N ASP A 71 -1.99 17.79 2.24
CA ASP A 71 -2.92 16.92 2.96
C ASP A 71 -2.24 16.10 4.08
N GLU A 72 -1.01 15.64 3.84
CA GLU A 72 -0.21 14.93 4.85
C GLU A 72 0.18 15.89 5.97
N PHE A 73 0.63 17.09 5.61
CA PHE A 73 1.00 18.12 6.56
C PHE A 73 -0.19 18.58 7.41
N LYS A 74 -1.36 18.75 6.78
CA LYS A 74 -2.62 19.03 7.48
C LYS A 74 -2.97 17.94 8.49
N SER A 75 -2.78 16.67 8.14
CA SER A 75 -3.02 15.53 9.04
C SER A 75 -2.09 15.56 10.25
N PHE A 76 -0.81 15.87 10.04
CA PHE A 76 0.17 16.07 11.11
C PHE A 76 -0.18 17.27 12.00
N LEU A 77 -0.50 18.42 11.42
CA LEU A 77 -0.91 19.60 12.19
C LEU A 77 -2.17 19.34 13.00
N TRP A 78 -3.14 18.62 12.43
CA TRP A 78 -4.33 18.20 13.16
C TRP A 78 -3.93 17.37 14.38
N TYR A 79 -3.04 16.38 14.25
CA TYR A 79 -2.62 15.55 15.37
C TYR A 79 -1.98 16.33 16.53
N ILE A 80 -1.09 17.28 16.22
CA ILE A 80 -0.40 18.06 17.27
C ILE A 80 -1.29 19.13 17.92
N HIS A 81 -2.40 19.49 17.26
CA HIS A 81 -3.37 20.44 17.77
C HIS A 81 -4.58 19.80 18.43
N ALA A 82 -4.94 18.59 18.01
CA ALA A 82 -6.10 17.87 18.49
C ALA A 82 -5.98 17.63 19.99
N ASN A 83 -7.05 17.92 20.71
CA ASN A 83 -7.16 17.45 22.09
C ASN A 83 -7.56 15.96 22.11
N HIS A 84 -7.42 15.33 23.28
CA HIS A 84 -7.71 13.89 23.41
C HIS A 84 -9.16 13.52 23.09
N PHE A 85 -10.13 14.43 23.29
CA PHE A 85 -11.54 14.19 22.93
C PHE A 85 -11.74 14.24 21.42
N GLU A 86 -11.18 15.23 20.73
CA GLU A 86 -11.25 15.34 19.26
C GLU A 86 -10.57 14.15 18.58
N PHE A 87 -9.44 13.70 19.14
CA PHE A 87 -8.76 12.51 18.66
C PHE A 87 -9.64 11.26 18.83
N ALA A 88 -10.22 11.05 20.02
CA ALA A 88 -11.10 9.91 20.28
C ALA A 88 -12.37 9.96 19.40
N GLU A 89 -12.98 11.13 19.26
CA GLU A 89 -14.15 11.35 18.40
C GLU A 89 -13.84 11.04 16.93
N PHE A 90 -12.67 11.47 16.43
CA PHE A 90 -12.22 11.12 15.08
C PHE A 90 -12.03 9.60 14.92
N MET A 91 -11.38 8.95 15.88
CA MET A 91 -11.13 7.51 15.82
C MET A 91 -12.42 6.68 15.86
N ASP A 92 -13.47 7.19 16.51
CA ASP A 92 -14.79 6.56 16.61
C ASP A 92 -15.64 6.81 15.35
N ARG A 93 -15.68 8.05 14.85
CA ARG A 93 -16.61 8.44 13.77
C ARG A 93 -16.09 8.25 12.37
N SER A 94 -14.78 8.27 12.14
CA SER A 94 -14.23 8.20 10.79
C SER A 94 -14.20 6.79 10.23
N THR A 95 -14.30 6.70 8.90
CA THR A 95 -14.17 5.43 8.19
C THR A 95 -12.77 4.84 8.39
N THR A 96 -12.62 3.52 8.25
CA THR A 96 -11.28 2.89 8.39
C THR A 96 -10.29 3.43 7.37
N LEU A 97 -10.73 3.73 6.15
CA LEU A 97 -9.89 4.32 5.10
C LEU A 97 -9.45 5.75 5.45
N GLU A 98 -10.36 6.61 5.95
CA GLU A 98 -10.02 7.96 6.40
C GLU A 98 -9.03 7.94 7.56
N ARG A 99 -9.24 7.05 8.54
CA ARG A 99 -8.32 6.86 9.66
C ARG A 99 -6.96 6.42 9.16
N PHE A 100 -6.91 5.44 8.27
CA PHE A 100 -5.68 4.94 7.68
C PHE A 100 -4.91 6.05 6.94
N ASP A 101 -5.58 6.80 6.07
CA ASP A 101 -4.93 7.84 5.26
C ASP A 101 -4.40 8.99 6.10
N ARG A 102 -5.17 9.42 7.12
CA ARG A 102 -4.73 10.44 8.08
C ARG A 102 -3.55 9.98 8.92
N ILE A 103 -3.61 8.77 9.47
CA ILE A 103 -2.51 8.19 10.27
C ILE A 103 -1.26 8.02 9.39
N LEU A 104 -1.40 7.61 8.13
CA LEU A 104 -0.28 7.51 7.19
C LEU A 104 0.36 8.87 6.89
N GLY A 105 -0.45 9.93 6.77
CA GLY A 105 0.04 11.31 6.67
C GLY A 105 0.81 11.75 7.92
N ILE A 106 0.28 11.46 9.12
CA ILE A 106 0.94 11.74 10.40
C ILE A 106 2.28 11.01 10.48
N ALA A 107 2.31 9.71 10.15
CA ALA A 107 3.51 8.89 10.18
C ALA A 107 4.59 9.43 9.21
N SER A 108 4.18 9.78 7.99
CA SER A 108 5.10 10.26 6.95
C SER A 108 5.75 11.60 7.32
N ILE A 109 4.95 12.57 7.77
CA ILE A 109 5.45 13.90 8.17
C ILE A 109 6.22 13.82 9.48
N GLY A 110 5.75 13.03 10.45
CA GLY A 110 6.47 12.77 11.69
C GLY A 110 7.87 12.23 11.42
N HIS A 111 8.00 11.26 10.52
CA HIS A 111 9.29 10.67 10.20
C HIS A 111 10.19 11.69 9.49
N PHE A 112 9.64 12.43 8.54
CA PHE A 112 10.36 13.47 7.79
C PHE A 112 10.98 14.54 8.72
N TYR A 113 10.23 14.99 9.72
CA TYR A 113 10.70 15.97 10.71
C TYR A 113 11.32 15.35 11.96
N LYS A 114 11.69 14.05 11.94
CA LYS A 114 12.32 13.33 13.06
C LYS A 114 11.52 13.36 14.37
N CYS A 115 10.20 13.44 14.29
CA CYS A 115 9.27 13.23 15.40
C CYS A 115 9.09 11.71 15.61
N LEU A 116 10.15 11.03 16.07
CA LEU A 116 10.22 9.56 16.07
C LEU A 116 9.08 8.92 16.87
N ASP A 117 8.76 9.45 18.05
CA ASP A 117 7.69 8.91 18.91
C ASP A 117 6.32 8.93 18.20
N ILE A 118 6.01 10.03 17.50
CA ILE A 118 4.78 10.18 16.71
C ILE A 118 4.78 9.19 15.54
N SER A 119 5.93 9.03 14.89
CA SER A 119 6.09 8.17 13.71
C SER A 119 5.93 6.69 14.08
N VAL A 120 6.56 6.27 15.18
CA VAL A 120 6.47 4.91 15.73
C VAL A 120 5.04 4.60 16.15
N TRP A 121 4.41 5.51 16.90
CA TRP A 121 3.00 5.37 17.28
C TRP A 121 2.09 5.24 16.06
N ALA A 122 2.24 6.13 15.07
CA ALA A 122 1.42 6.13 13.88
C ALA A 122 1.65 4.87 13.02
N ALA A 123 2.90 4.39 12.91
CA ALA A 123 3.22 3.12 12.24
C ALA A 123 2.53 1.93 12.92
N ALA A 124 2.50 1.88 14.26
CA ALA A 124 1.77 0.84 14.99
C ALA A 124 0.27 0.91 14.70
N GLN A 125 -0.32 2.10 14.65
CA GLN A 125 -1.74 2.28 14.28
C GLN A 125 -2.02 1.82 12.84
N ILE A 126 -1.14 2.13 11.88
CA ILE A 126 -1.24 1.65 10.49
C ILE A 126 -1.29 0.13 10.47
N MET A 127 -0.41 -0.55 11.21
CA MET A 127 -0.39 -2.02 11.27
C MET A 127 -1.69 -2.62 11.82
N LEU A 128 -2.36 -1.93 12.75
CA LEU A 128 -3.66 -2.36 13.31
C LEU A 128 -4.82 -2.12 12.33
N LEU A 129 -4.77 -1.03 11.59
CA LEU A 129 -5.82 -0.64 10.64
C LEU A 129 -5.74 -1.42 9.32
N LEU A 130 -4.54 -1.82 8.91
CA LEU A 130 -4.27 -2.42 7.60
C LEU A 130 -5.22 -3.59 7.26
N PRO A 131 -5.46 -4.60 8.12
CA PRO A 131 -6.33 -5.72 7.78
C PRO A 131 -7.79 -5.35 7.52
N ASN A 132 -8.23 -4.18 8.01
CA ASN A 132 -9.60 -3.71 7.96
C ASN A 132 -9.79 -2.51 7.02
N CYS A 133 -8.74 -2.08 6.32
CA CYS A 133 -8.76 -0.87 5.52
C CYS A 133 -9.69 -0.98 4.29
N GLY A 134 -9.96 -2.21 3.84
CA GLY A 134 -10.72 -2.47 2.62
C GLY A 134 -9.95 -2.04 1.37
N VAL A 135 -10.59 -2.06 0.19
CA VAL A 135 -9.90 -1.71 -1.05
C VAL A 135 -9.36 -0.28 -0.99
N THR A 136 -8.04 -0.17 -0.82
CA THR A 136 -7.29 1.08 -0.78
C THR A 136 -7.00 1.56 -2.19
N SER A 137 -7.01 2.87 -2.39
CA SER A 137 -6.58 3.47 -3.66
C SER A 137 -5.11 3.17 -3.96
N CYS A 138 -4.74 3.14 -5.25
CA CYS A 138 -3.35 2.95 -5.67
C CYS A 138 -2.43 4.02 -5.05
N THR A 139 -2.93 5.25 -4.88
CA THR A 139 -2.18 6.37 -4.32
C THR A 139 -1.90 6.17 -2.83
N THR A 140 -2.85 5.67 -2.05
CA THR A 140 -2.66 5.35 -0.63
C THR A 140 -1.71 4.16 -0.44
N LEU A 141 -1.82 3.12 -1.27
CA LEU A 141 -0.87 1.99 -1.25
C LEU A 141 0.55 2.43 -1.59
N ARG A 142 0.72 3.29 -2.61
CA ARG A 142 2.03 3.84 -2.96
C ARG A 142 2.63 4.63 -1.80
N ARG A 143 1.83 5.49 -1.17
CA ARG A 143 2.26 6.24 0.03
C ARG A 143 2.68 5.30 1.17
N LEU A 144 1.95 4.19 1.38
CA LEU A 144 2.30 3.19 2.39
C LEU A 144 3.66 2.53 2.09
N TYR A 145 3.91 2.13 0.85
CA TYR A 145 5.18 1.53 0.42
C TYR A 145 6.34 2.52 0.51
N ASP A 146 6.13 3.74 0.01
CA ASP A 146 7.10 4.82 0.11
C ASP A 146 7.47 5.12 1.57
N PHE A 147 6.47 5.12 2.46
CA PHE A 147 6.70 5.27 3.90
C PHE A 147 7.45 4.07 4.48
N ALA A 148 6.99 2.84 4.24
CA ALA A 148 7.60 1.61 4.75
C ALA A 148 9.07 1.44 4.32
N ALA A 149 9.40 1.84 3.09
CA ALA A 149 10.78 1.82 2.60
C ALA A 149 11.67 2.83 3.36
N ARG A 150 11.15 4.02 3.66
CA ARG A 150 11.88 5.06 4.39
C ARG A 150 12.03 4.77 5.89
N CYS A 151 11.09 4.06 6.50
CA CYS A 151 11.01 3.85 7.94
C CYS A 151 11.39 2.42 8.37
N SER A 152 12.23 1.76 7.58
CA SER A 152 12.70 0.39 7.85
C SER A 152 13.47 0.25 9.17
N ASP A 153 14.01 1.35 9.70
CA ASP A 153 14.68 1.45 10.99
C ASP A 153 13.69 1.42 12.18
N ILE A 154 12.54 2.08 12.06
CA ILE A 154 11.53 2.18 13.14
C ILE A 154 10.41 1.15 13.03
N ALA A 155 10.13 0.65 11.83
CA ALA A 155 9.04 -0.27 11.55
C ALA A 155 9.45 -1.32 10.48
N PRO A 156 10.43 -2.19 10.78
CA PRO A 156 10.99 -3.13 9.80
C PRO A 156 9.95 -4.07 9.19
N ASP A 157 8.95 -4.46 9.99
CA ASP A 157 7.89 -5.38 9.56
C ASP A 157 6.80 -4.72 8.69
N LEU A 158 6.79 -3.38 8.57
CA LEU A 158 5.70 -2.68 7.90
C LEU A 158 5.64 -3.01 6.41
N SER A 159 6.80 -3.12 5.75
CA SER A 159 6.88 -3.46 4.33
C SER A 159 6.30 -4.86 4.06
N THR A 160 6.75 -5.86 4.84
CA THR A 160 6.24 -7.24 4.73
C THR A 160 4.74 -7.31 5.03
N ARG A 161 4.24 -6.56 6.01
CA ARG A 161 2.80 -6.51 6.31
C ARG A 161 1.99 -5.84 5.20
N ALA A 162 2.49 -4.74 4.63
CA ALA A 162 1.87 -4.08 3.48
C ALA A 162 1.78 -5.02 2.27
N GLN A 163 2.85 -5.76 1.99
CA GLN A 163 2.87 -6.75 0.92
C GLN A 163 1.91 -7.91 1.17
N ASN A 164 1.91 -8.47 2.39
CA ASN A 164 0.98 -9.55 2.76
C ASN A 164 -0.48 -9.11 2.67
N TYR A 165 -0.77 -7.86 3.04
CA TYR A 165 -2.09 -7.26 2.87
C TYR A 165 -2.48 -7.21 1.39
N CYS A 166 -1.63 -6.66 0.52
CA CYS A 166 -1.88 -6.65 -0.92
C CYS A 166 -2.10 -8.06 -1.48
N CYS A 167 -1.32 -9.05 -1.06
CA CYS A 167 -1.55 -10.45 -1.46
C CYS A 167 -2.93 -10.97 -1.04
N GLN A 168 -3.39 -10.67 0.18
CA GLN A 168 -4.72 -11.06 0.64
C GLN A 168 -5.82 -10.37 -0.16
N GLU A 169 -5.65 -9.11 -0.52
CA GLU A 169 -6.63 -8.39 -1.32
C GLU A 169 -6.65 -8.87 -2.78
N ILE A 170 -5.50 -9.23 -3.35
CA ILE A 170 -5.40 -9.91 -4.66
C ILE A 170 -6.19 -11.23 -4.63
N GLN A 171 -6.02 -12.04 -3.57
CA GLN A 171 -6.72 -13.32 -3.41
C GLN A 171 -8.25 -13.17 -3.39
N LYS A 172 -8.76 -12.10 -2.76
CA LYS A 172 -10.19 -11.84 -2.62
C LYS A 172 -10.78 -11.10 -3.83
N SER A 173 -9.93 -10.52 -4.68
CA SER A 173 -10.38 -9.64 -5.75
C SER A 173 -11.02 -10.42 -6.89
N GLU A 174 -12.17 -9.92 -7.34
CA GLU A 174 -12.81 -10.37 -8.60
C GLU A 174 -12.04 -9.90 -9.84
N ASP A 175 -11.20 -8.87 -9.71
CA ASP A 175 -10.44 -8.26 -10.79
C ASP A 175 -8.92 -8.23 -10.49
N PRO A 176 -8.23 -9.37 -10.61
CA PRO A 176 -6.80 -9.46 -10.36
C PRO A 176 -5.96 -8.65 -11.37
N ILE A 177 -6.52 -8.26 -12.51
CA ILE A 177 -5.83 -7.42 -13.52
C ILE A 177 -5.66 -6.00 -12.98
N LEU A 178 -6.67 -5.46 -12.27
CA LEU A 178 -6.52 -4.19 -11.56
C LEU A 178 -5.33 -4.22 -10.60
N TRP A 179 -5.19 -5.30 -9.83
CA TRP A 179 -4.06 -5.46 -8.91
C TRP A 179 -2.71 -5.60 -9.60
N LEU A 180 -2.66 -6.21 -10.79
CA LEU A 180 -1.43 -6.21 -11.58
C LEU A 180 -1.04 -4.78 -12.00
N VAL A 181 -2.01 -3.94 -12.39
CA VAL A 181 -1.75 -2.53 -12.71
C VAL A 181 -1.24 -1.78 -11.48
N ILE A 182 -1.85 -2.02 -10.31
CA ILE A 182 -1.39 -1.47 -9.02
C ILE A 182 0.04 -1.90 -8.74
N ALA A 183 0.33 -3.19 -8.79
CA ALA A 183 1.66 -3.75 -8.51
C ALA A 183 2.74 -3.21 -9.46
N LYS A 184 2.40 -2.94 -10.73
CA LYS A 184 3.29 -2.27 -11.68
C LYS A 184 3.55 -0.81 -11.30
N HIS A 185 2.53 -0.09 -10.86
CA HIS A 185 2.68 1.29 -10.40
C HIS A 185 3.48 1.41 -9.10
N LEU A 186 3.45 0.36 -8.27
CA LEU A 186 4.27 0.21 -7.06
C LEU A 186 5.70 -0.28 -7.36
N GLU A 187 5.98 -0.72 -8.59
CA GLU A 187 7.26 -1.33 -8.97
C GLU A 187 7.62 -2.57 -8.12
N ASP A 188 6.63 -3.23 -7.50
CA ASP A 188 6.82 -4.40 -6.64
C ASP A 188 6.74 -5.69 -7.48
N GLN A 189 7.90 -6.28 -7.79
CA GLN A 189 8.01 -7.49 -8.61
C GLN A 189 7.32 -8.70 -7.97
N TYR A 190 7.34 -8.81 -6.65
CA TYR A 190 6.69 -9.92 -5.95
C TYR A 190 5.18 -9.82 -6.07
N LEU A 191 4.60 -8.64 -5.85
CA LEU A 191 3.17 -8.42 -6.07
C LEU A 191 2.77 -8.61 -7.53
N GLN A 192 3.62 -8.21 -8.48
CA GLN A 192 3.36 -8.48 -9.90
C GLN A 192 3.33 -9.98 -10.18
N ALA A 193 4.33 -10.74 -9.71
CA ALA A 193 4.37 -12.20 -9.83
C ALA A 193 3.12 -12.85 -9.21
N TYR A 194 2.73 -12.37 -8.03
CA TYR A 194 1.57 -12.86 -7.29
C TYR A 194 0.25 -12.57 -8.03
N ALA A 195 0.11 -11.37 -8.59
CA ALA A 195 -1.05 -11.00 -9.41
C ALA A 195 -1.11 -11.86 -10.69
N TYR A 196 0.01 -12.06 -11.39
CA TYR A 196 0.06 -12.96 -12.55
C TYR A 196 -0.36 -14.39 -12.20
N PHE A 197 0.13 -14.92 -11.08
CA PHE A 197 -0.24 -16.25 -10.60
C PHE A 197 -1.76 -16.36 -10.37
N HIS A 198 -2.38 -15.37 -9.72
CA HIS A 198 -3.83 -15.36 -9.50
C HIS A 198 -4.63 -15.21 -10.78
N ILE A 199 -4.20 -14.38 -11.73
CA ILE A 199 -4.82 -14.27 -13.07
C ILE A 199 -4.85 -15.65 -13.75
N LEU A 200 -3.76 -16.43 -13.67
CA LEU A 200 -3.71 -17.76 -14.25
C LEU A 200 -4.60 -18.77 -13.50
N LYS A 201 -4.67 -18.69 -12.16
CA LYS A 201 -5.51 -19.56 -11.33
C LYS A 201 -7.00 -19.42 -11.65
N LEU A 202 -7.46 -18.21 -11.96
CA LEU A 202 -8.87 -17.92 -12.29
C LEU A 202 -9.34 -18.39 -13.69
N LYS A 203 -8.49 -19.13 -14.42
CA LYS A 203 -8.77 -19.82 -15.69
C LYS A 203 -9.24 -18.91 -16.85
N ASN A 204 -8.26 -18.48 -17.66
CA ASN A 204 -8.20 -18.21 -19.12
C ASN A 204 -9.31 -17.47 -19.90
N ALA A 205 -10.59 -17.48 -19.52
CA ALA A 205 -11.65 -16.86 -20.33
C ALA A 205 -11.54 -15.32 -20.34
N VAL A 206 -11.00 -14.73 -19.27
CA VAL A 206 -10.91 -13.27 -19.07
C VAL A 206 -9.64 -12.66 -19.65
N ILE A 207 -8.58 -13.45 -19.91
CA ILE A 207 -7.25 -12.94 -20.22
C ILE A 207 -7.14 -12.35 -21.66
N ARG A 208 -7.91 -12.89 -22.62
CA ARG A 208 -7.66 -12.62 -24.05
C ARG A 208 -8.10 -11.24 -24.56
N PRO A 209 -9.19 -10.61 -24.08
CA PRO A 209 -9.59 -9.30 -24.58
C PRO A 209 -9.23 -8.11 -23.67
N ASP A 210 -8.64 -8.30 -22.48
CA ASP A 210 -8.42 -7.17 -21.56
C ASP A 210 -7.34 -6.20 -22.09
N MET A 211 -7.76 -4.95 -22.34
CA MET A 211 -6.90 -3.89 -22.88
C MET A 211 -5.89 -3.34 -21.87
N ARG A 212 -6.06 -3.62 -20.56
CA ARG A 212 -5.14 -3.18 -19.50
C ARG A 212 -3.84 -3.98 -19.49
N LEU A 213 -3.85 -5.17 -20.11
CA LEU A 213 -2.66 -6.01 -20.24
C LEU A 213 -1.82 -5.57 -21.43
N SER A 214 -0.58 -5.14 -21.16
CA SER A 214 0.40 -4.85 -22.20
C SER A 214 0.83 -6.12 -22.94
N THR A 215 1.47 -5.98 -24.10
CA THR A 215 2.04 -7.11 -24.84
C THR A 215 3.02 -7.91 -23.98
N LEU A 216 3.84 -7.23 -23.17
CA LEU A 216 4.78 -7.90 -22.26
C LEU A 216 4.05 -8.69 -21.18
N ASP A 217 2.97 -8.15 -20.61
CA ASP A 217 2.17 -8.85 -19.59
C ASP A 217 1.53 -10.12 -20.19
N LYS A 218 1.06 -10.06 -21.44
CA LYS A 218 0.52 -11.23 -22.17
C LYS A 218 1.58 -12.30 -22.40
N ILE A 219 2.80 -11.91 -22.76
CA ILE A 219 3.93 -12.83 -22.92
C ILE A 219 4.28 -13.47 -21.57
N ARG A 220 4.37 -12.68 -20.49
CA ARG A 220 4.62 -13.19 -19.13
C ARG A 220 3.56 -14.17 -18.66
N LEU A 221 2.28 -13.85 -18.87
CA LEU A 221 1.16 -14.77 -18.57
C LEU A 221 1.26 -16.07 -19.38
N HIS A 222 1.61 -15.99 -20.66
CA HIS A 222 1.79 -17.17 -21.50
C HIS A 222 2.95 -18.05 -21.00
N THR A 223 4.09 -17.44 -20.71
CA THR A 223 5.28 -18.11 -20.15
C THR A 223 4.98 -18.75 -18.81
N GLY A 224 4.36 -18.00 -17.89
CA GLY A 224 3.93 -18.50 -16.59
C GLY A 224 2.96 -19.68 -16.70
N ALA A 225 2.02 -19.64 -17.65
CA ALA A 225 1.12 -20.76 -17.90
C ALA A 225 1.83 -22.02 -18.42
N LEU A 226 2.89 -21.87 -19.23
CA LEU A 226 3.72 -22.99 -19.67
C LEU A 226 4.55 -23.56 -18.52
N ASN A 227 5.13 -22.69 -17.69
CA ASN A 227 5.93 -23.10 -16.55
C ASN A 227 5.08 -23.79 -15.48
N LEU A 228 3.90 -23.27 -15.13
CA LEU A 228 2.98 -23.91 -14.18
C LEU A 228 2.59 -25.33 -14.60
N ARG A 229 2.41 -25.60 -15.90
CA ARG A 229 2.14 -26.96 -16.41
C ARG A 229 3.30 -27.93 -16.22
N ARG A 230 4.54 -27.44 -16.13
CA ARG A 230 5.72 -28.26 -15.84
C ARG A 230 5.82 -28.60 -14.36
N PHE A 231 5.36 -27.68 -13.50
CA PHE A 231 5.38 -27.83 -12.05
C PHE A 231 4.15 -28.51 -11.48
N GLU A 232 3.02 -28.58 -12.21
CA GLU A 232 1.95 -29.51 -11.86
C GLU A 232 2.55 -30.93 -11.90
N PRO A 233 2.74 -31.58 -10.74
CA PRO A 233 3.24 -32.93 -10.76
C PRO A 233 2.23 -33.76 -11.54
N VAL A 234 2.73 -34.74 -12.28
CA VAL A 234 1.98 -35.78 -13.00
C VAL A 234 1.03 -36.60 -12.07
N ALA A 235 0.88 -36.19 -10.81
CA ALA A 235 -0.02 -36.73 -9.80
C ALA A 235 -1.52 -36.65 -10.13
N CYS A 236 -1.93 -35.99 -11.22
CA CYS A 236 -3.33 -35.99 -11.70
C CYS A 236 -3.50 -36.48 -13.15
N LEU A 237 -2.74 -37.49 -13.59
CA LEU A 237 -3.14 -38.30 -14.77
C LEU A 237 -4.37 -39.21 -14.50
N SER A 238 -5.20 -38.89 -13.52
CA SER A 238 -6.51 -39.52 -13.29
C SER A 238 -7.55 -38.53 -12.79
N GLY A 239 -7.78 -37.44 -13.54
CA GLY A 239 -9.06 -36.73 -13.45
C GLY A 239 -8.99 -35.24 -13.74
N CYS A 240 -9.46 -34.85 -14.92
CA CYS A 240 -10.00 -33.51 -15.20
C CYS A 240 -9.02 -32.33 -15.42
N PHE A 241 -8.02 -32.52 -16.28
CA PHE A 241 -7.61 -31.47 -17.23
C PHE A 241 -7.74 -32.00 -18.66
N ARG A 242 -8.98 -32.04 -19.18
CA ARG A 242 -9.20 -32.16 -20.63
C ARG A 242 -9.71 -30.82 -21.15
N PHE A 243 -8.90 -30.17 -22.00
CA PHE A 243 -9.44 -29.22 -22.96
C PHE A 243 -10.40 -30.00 -23.86
N SER A 244 -11.69 -29.68 -23.81
CA SER A 244 -12.71 -30.30 -24.66
C SER A 244 -12.39 -30.07 -26.13
N ARG A 245 -11.76 -31.06 -26.77
CA ARG A 245 -12.05 -31.40 -28.17
C ARG A 245 -13.13 -32.46 -28.14
N SER A 246 -14.27 -32.14 -28.74
CA SER A 246 -15.38 -33.07 -28.85
C SER A 246 -14.98 -34.29 -29.67
N HIS A 247 -14.82 -35.43 -29.01
CA HIS A 247 -15.11 -36.71 -29.62
C HIS A 247 -15.81 -37.57 -28.58
N LYS A 248 -17.05 -37.98 -28.93
CA LYS A 248 -17.84 -38.96 -28.21
C LYS A 248 -17.14 -40.32 -28.30
N SER A 249 -16.88 -40.96 -27.16
CA SER A 249 -17.09 -42.40 -27.03
C SER A 249 -17.32 -42.77 -25.56
N ASP A 250 -18.27 -43.67 -25.38
CA ASP A 250 -18.78 -44.20 -24.12
C ASP A 250 -17.82 -45.17 -23.40
N CYS A 251 -18.20 -45.49 -22.14
CA CYS A 251 -17.67 -46.50 -21.20
C CYS A 251 -16.39 -46.06 -20.46
N ASP A 252 -16.23 -46.17 -19.14
CA ASP A 252 -16.75 -47.16 -18.17
C ASP A 252 -16.63 -46.63 -16.71
N ARG A 253 -17.38 -47.21 -15.75
CA ARG A 253 -17.49 -46.75 -14.34
C ARG A 253 -16.35 -47.26 -13.44
N SER A 254 -15.79 -46.38 -12.61
CA SER A 254 -14.96 -46.72 -11.43
C SER A 254 -15.24 -45.74 -10.27
N PRO A 255 -15.04 -46.14 -9.00
CA PRO A 255 -15.65 -45.48 -7.85
C PRO A 255 -14.95 -44.16 -7.49
N GLU A 256 -15.73 -43.09 -7.37
CA GLU A 256 -15.29 -41.75 -6.98
C GLU A 256 -14.82 -41.72 -5.51
N VAL A 257 -13.52 -41.56 -5.29
CA VAL A 257 -13.02 -40.91 -4.08
C VAL A 257 -13.15 -39.41 -4.32
N ARG A 258 -14.17 -38.78 -3.73
CA ARG A 258 -14.34 -37.32 -3.75
C ARG A 258 -13.25 -36.67 -2.91
N GLN A 259 -12.11 -36.37 -3.53
CA GLN A 259 -11.22 -35.33 -3.02
C GLN A 259 -11.77 -33.98 -3.46
N ASN A 260 -12.00 -33.10 -2.48
CA ASN A 260 -12.54 -31.77 -2.70
C ASN A 260 -11.44 -30.91 -3.38
N PRO A 261 -11.61 -30.47 -4.64
CA PRO A 261 -10.59 -29.71 -5.36
C PRO A 261 -10.32 -28.30 -4.79
N ASP A 262 -11.11 -27.86 -3.80
CA ASP A 262 -11.04 -26.52 -3.22
C ASP A 262 -10.10 -26.37 -2.01
N THR A 263 -9.43 -27.44 -1.54
CA THR A 263 -8.54 -27.35 -0.37
C THR A 263 -7.12 -26.87 -0.67
N TRP A 264 -6.79 -26.51 -1.91
CA TRP A 264 -5.47 -25.93 -2.22
C TRP A 264 -5.46 -24.40 -2.00
N SER A 265 -5.18 -24.02 -0.76
CA SER A 265 -4.80 -22.66 -0.38
C SER A 265 -3.34 -22.70 0.06
N PRO A 266 -2.37 -22.16 -0.71
CA PRO A 266 -1.02 -22.00 -0.20
C PRO A 266 -1.09 -21.13 1.06
N ASP A 267 -0.43 -21.56 2.14
CA ASP A 267 -0.32 -20.75 3.35
C ASP A 267 0.24 -19.37 2.92
N PRO A 268 -0.50 -18.27 3.07
CA PRO A 268 -0.01 -16.95 2.69
C PRO A 268 1.24 -16.53 3.47
N ARG A 269 1.60 -17.27 4.53
CA ARG A 269 2.81 -17.10 5.34
C ARG A 269 3.97 -18.00 4.89
N ALA A 270 3.71 -19.06 4.11
CA ALA A 270 4.78 -19.86 3.52
C ALA A 270 5.26 -19.13 2.26
N PRO A 271 6.56 -18.79 2.14
CA PRO A 271 7.07 -18.25 0.90
C PRO A 271 6.78 -19.27 -0.21
N LEU A 272 6.13 -18.84 -1.30
CA LEU A 272 5.92 -19.68 -2.49
C LEU A 272 7.25 -20.29 -3.00
N GLN A 273 8.38 -19.65 -2.67
CA GLN A 273 9.74 -20.18 -2.78
C GLN A 273 9.91 -21.60 -2.21
N THR A 274 9.28 -21.93 -1.09
CA THR A 274 9.43 -23.28 -0.49
C THR A 274 8.73 -24.38 -1.29
N GLN A 275 7.76 -24.05 -2.15
CA GLN A 275 6.99 -25.03 -2.92
C GLN A 275 7.52 -25.26 -4.34
N TYR A 276 8.24 -24.30 -4.92
CA TYR A 276 8.70 -24.36 -6.32
C TYR A 276 10.24 -24.42 -6.46
N GLY A 277 11.00 -24.53 -5.37
CA GLY A 277 12.47 -24.59 -5.37
C GLY A 277 13.12 -23.21 -5.13
N GLU A 278 14.44 -23.10 -5.31
CA GLU A 278 15.17 -21.83 -5.12
C GLU A 278 14.73 -20.71 -6.08
N GLU A 279 13.97 -21.04 -7.13
CA GLU A 279 13.48 -20.08 -8.11
C GLU A 279 12.41 -19.15 -7.51
N SER A 280 12.58 -17.85 -7.71
CA SER A 280 11.60 -16.88 -7.25
C SER A 280 10.31 -17.02 -8.07
N LEU A 281 9.15 -16.68 -7.48
CA LEU A 281 7.89 -16.66 -8.23
C LEU A 281 7.98 -15.79 -9.49
N TRP A 282 8.79 -14.73 -9.46
CA TRP A 282 9.03 -13.86 -10.60
C TRP A 282 9.77 -14.56 -11.75
N ASP A 283 10.73 -15.45 -11.45
CA ASP A 283 11.47 -16.21 -12.47
C ASP A 283 10.53 -17.06 -13.32
N MET A 284 9.43 -17.56 -12.74
CA MET A 284 8.40 -18.31 -13.47
C MET A 284 7.73 -17.49 -14.58
N PHE A 285 7.67 -16.17 -14.43
CA PHE A 285 7.03 -15.29 -15.39
C PHE A 285 8.02 -14.59 -16.31
N ASP A 286 9.25 -14.34 -15.86
CA ASP A 286 10.25 -13.58 -16.62
C ASP A 286 11.25 -14.46 -17.37
N ARG A 287 11.49 -15.71 -16.95
CA ARG A 287 12.38 -16.62 -17.69
C ARG A 287 11.62 -17.40 -18.75
N SER A 288 12.04 -17.23 -19.99
CA SER A 288 11.66 -18.10 -21.10
C SER A 288 11.98 -19.56 -20.77
N PRO A 289 11.21 -20.53 -21.27
CA PRO A 289 11.53 -21.96 -21.19
C PRO A 289 12.94 -22.33 -21.68
N MET A 290 13.55 -21.46 -22.47
CA MET A 290 14.92 -21.57 -23.02
C MET A 290 15.98 -20.88 -22.15
N GLY A 291 15.63 -20.34 -20.98
CA GLY A 291 16.56 -19.72 -20.02
C GLY A 291 16.84 -18.23 -20.21
N PHE A 292 16.21 -17.55 -21.19
CA PHE A 292 16.40 -16.11 -21.42
C PHE A 292 15.41 -15.26 -20.59
N SER A 293 15.86 -14.14 -20.03
CA SER A 293 14.95 -13.15 -19.45
C SER A 293 14.17 -12.42 -20.54
N LEU A 294 12.85 -12.39 -20.41
CA LEU A 294 11.93 -11.66 -21.29
C LEU A 294 12.14 -10.14 -21.22
N SER A 295 12.58 -9.64 -20.07
CA SER A 295 12.95 -8.24 -19.88
C SER A 295 14.14 -7.85 -20.78
N THR A 296 15.09 -8.75 -20.99
CA THR A 296 16.24 -8.54 -21.89
C THR A 296 15.86 -8.59 -23.36
N LEU A 297 14.96 -9.50 -23.75
CA LEU A 297 14.53 -9.66 -25.14
C LEU A 297 13.72 -8.46 -25.66
N THR A 298 13.00 -7.77 -24.79
CA THR A 298 12.20 -6.58 -25.16
C THR A 298 13.10 -5.41 -25.57
N ILE A 299 14.31 -5.30 -25.01
CA ILE A 299 15.28 -4.24 -25.33
C ILE A 299 15.92 -4.46 -26.72
N LEU A 300 16.02 -5.72 -27.15
CA LEU A 300 16.75 -6.10 -28.37
C LEU A 300 15.88 -6.08 -29.64
N CYS A 301 14.55 -5.91 -29.51
CA CYS A 301 13.65 -5.69 -30.64
C CYS A 301 13.13 -4.24 -30.62
N PRO A 302 13.90 -3.24 -31.08
CA PRO A 302 13.32 -1.95 -31.39
C PRO A 302 12.29 -2.17 -32.49
N MET A 303 11.01 -1.92 -32.17
CA MET A 303 9.92 -1.87 -33.14
C MET A 303 10.39 -1.00 -34.30
N SER A 304 10.46 -1.59 -35.50
CA SER A 304 10.70 -0.89 -36.75
C SER A 304 9.61 0.17 -36.91
N SER A 305 9.91 1.39 -36.44
CA SER A 305 9.13 2.59 -36.70
C SER A 305 9.09 2.77 -38.21
N SER A 306 7.98 2.39 -38.82
CA SER A 306 7.64 2.77 -40.19
C SER A 306 7.61 4.30 -40.25
N ALA A 307 8.71 4.88 -40.74
CA ALA A 307 8.77 6.27 -41.14
C ALA A 307 7.72 6.47 -42.24
N VAL A 308 6.59 7.08 -41.89
CA VAL A 308 5.66 7.66 -42.84
C VAL A 308 6.36 8.88 -43.40
N THR A 309 6.88 8.76 -44.61
CA THR A 309 7.31 9.89 -45.42
C THR A 309 6.08 10.70 -45.81
N ASP A 310 5.99 11.93 -45.31
CA ASP A 310 5.05 12.93 -45.80
C ASP A 310 5.36 13.22 -47.30
N PRO A 311 4.37 13.15 -48.20
CA PRO A 311 4.52 13.68 -49.55
C PRO A 311 4.37 15.21 -49.52
N ALA A 312 5.31 15.87 -50.21
CA ALA A 312 5.37 17.31 -50.45
C ALA A 312 4.22 17.83 -51.34
#